data_AF-A0A1C6F178-F1
#
_entry.id   AF-A0A1C6F178-F1
#
_cell.length_a   1.000
_cell.length_b   1.000
_cell.length_c   1.000
_cell.angle_alpha   90.00
_cell.angle_beta   90.00
_cell.angle_gamma   90.00
#
_symmetry.space_group_name_H-M   'P 1'
#
loop_
_entity.id
_entity.type
_entity.pdbx_description
1 polymer ?
#
loop_
_entity_poly.entity_id
_entity_poly.type
_entity_poly.pdbx_seq_one_letter_code
_entity_poly.pdbx_strand_id
1 'polypeptide(L)' 'MELKEKITLDMLTKDSVSVLRQQFLTFNGEEMQVGGNIRNAYMNDESGREQLRKVLSDEYFNAVMAVWQC' A
#
# COMPACT_ATOMS: atom_id res chain seq x y z
N MET A 1 -2.31 -10.02 -21.79
CA MET A 1 -1.64 -8.86 -21.18
C MET A 1 -2.41 -8.55 -19.91
N GLU A 2 -1.85 -8.89 -18.76
CA GLU A 2 -2.49 -8.75 -17.45
C GLU A 2 -1.80 -7.59 -16.72
N LEU A 3 -2.59 -6.63 -16.23
CA LEU A 3 -2.10 -5.54 -15.40
C LEU A 3 -2.29 -5.93 -13.93
N LYS A 4 -1.21 -5.91 -13.15
CA LYS A 4 -1.20 -6.24 -11.73
C LYS A 4 -0.84 -5.00 -10.91
N GLU A 5 -1.61 -4.73 -9.87
CA GLU A 5 -1.24 -3.75 -8.85
C GLU A 5 -0.39 -4.44 -7.77
N LYS A 6 0.72 -3.82 -7.38
CA LYS A 6 1.49 -4.17 -6.19
C LYS A 6 1.40 -3.03 -5.20
N ILE A 7 1.06 -3.38 -3.96
CA ILE A 7 1.02 -2.47 -2.83
C ILE A 7 2.18 -2.83 -1.90
N THR A 8 3.00 -1.83 -1.56
CA THR A 8 4.08 -1.95 -0.59
C THR A 8 3.78 -1.04 0.59
N LEU A 9 3.71 -1.63 1.79
CA LEU A 9 3.69 -0.88 3.05
C LEU A 9 5.13 -0.57 3.44
N ASP A 10 5.55 0.67 3.21
CA ASP A 10 6.91 1.15 3.41
C ASP A 10 6.97 2.09 4.62
N MET A 11 8.14 2.19 5.24
CA MET A 11 8.36 3.02 6.44
C MET A 11 7.27 2.82 7.52
N LEU A 12 6.77 1.58 7.65
CA LEU A 12 5.72 1.24 8.62
C LEU A 12 6.32 1.26 10.03
N THR A 13 5.95 2.29 10.78
CA THR A 13 6.34 2.50 12.17
C THR A 13 5.09 2.52 13.05
N LYS A 14 5.26 2.72 14.36
CA LYS A 14 4.12 2.92 15.27
C LYS A 14 3.36 4.22 15.00
N ASP A 15 3.99 5.20 14.36
CA ASP A 15 3.42 6.54 14.21
C ASP A 15 2.87 6.81 12.81
N SER A 16 3.35 6.08 11.80
CA SER A 16 2.97 6.32 10.41
C SER A 16 3.28 5.15 9.48
N VAL A 17 2.72 5.18 8.28
CA VAL A 17 3.03 4.28 7.17
C VAL A 17 3.03 5.03 5.84
N SER A 18 3.92 4.66 4.93
CA SER A 18 3.87 5.07 3.52
C SER A 18 3.32 3.92 2.67
N VAL A 19 2.20 4.14 2.00
CA VAL A 19 1.64 3.19 1.04
C VAL A 19 2.14 3.54 -0.35
N LEU A 20 2.93 2.64 -0.95
CA LEU A 20 3.39 2.73 -2.33
C LEU A 20 2.53 1.81 -3.21
N ARG A 21 1.97 2.36 -4.28
CA ARG A 21 1.27 1.61 -5.34
C ARG A 21 2.06 1.66 -6.63
N GLN A 22 2.19 0.49 -7.24
CA GLN A 22 2.89 0.29 -8.51
C GLN A 22 2.05 -0.60 -9.42
N GLN A 23 2.06 -0.31 -10.70
CA GLN A 23 1.39 -1.12 -11.71
C GLN A 23 2.42 -1.87 -12.54
N PHE A 24 2.15 -3.14 -12.76
CA PHE A 24 3.04 -4.05 -13.46
C PHE A 24 2.30 -4.75 -14.58
N LEU A 25 3.00 -4.95 -15.68
CA LEU A 25 2.53 -5.69 -16.83
C LEU A 25 3.41 -6.92 -17.03
N THR A 26 2.79 -8.08 -17.23
CA THR A 26 3.53 -9.24 -17.75
C THR A 26 3.54 -9.22 -19.28
N PHE A 27 4.73 -9.09 -19.86
CA PHE A 27 4.97 -9.14 -21.31
C PHE A 27 6.11 -10.11 -21.61
N ASN A 28 5.87 -11.10 -22.48
CA ASN A 28 6.83 -12.15 -22.81
C ASN A 28 7.41 -12.92 -21.60
N GLY A 29 6.63 -13.05 -20.53
CA GLY A 29 7.07 -13.72 -19.29
C GLY A 29 7.87 -12.84 -18.33
N GLU A 30 8.21 -11.61 -18.73
CA GLU A 30 8.87 -10.62 -17.87
C GLU A 30 7.85 -9.65 -17.29
N GLU A 31 8.06 -9.28 -16.03
CA GLU A 31 7.24 -8.29 -15.34
C GLU A 31 7.87 -6.91 -15.48
N MET A 32 7.15 -5.98 -16.10
CA MET A 32 7.62 -4.62 -16.36
C MET A 32 6.74 -3.63 -15.61
N GLN A 33 7.35 -2.72 -14.85
CA GLN A 33 6.59 -1.63 -14.25
C GLN A 33 6.09 -0.69 -15.36
N VAL A 34 4.83 -0.31 -15.26
CA VAL A 34 4.20 0.67 -16.15
C VAL A 34 3.66 1.84 -15.32
N GLY A 35 3.73 3.05 -15.87
CA GLY A 35 3.36 4.27 -15.15
C GLY A 35 4.36 4.68 -14.07
N GLY A 36 3.91 5.55 -13.16
CA GLY A 36 4.71 6.07 -12.07
C GLY A 36 4.37 5.44 -10.72
N ASN A 37 5.21 5.72 -9.73
CA ASN A 37 4.93 5.39 -8.34
C ASN A 37 3.88 6.35 -7.77
N ILE A 38 2.82 5.82 -7.18
CA ILE A 38 1.88 6.61 -6.37
C ILE A 38 2.18 6.31 -4.89
N ARG A 39 2.55 7.35 -4.15
CA ARG A 39 2.89 7.23 -2.73
C ARG A 39 2.04 8.17 -1.88
N ASN A 40 1.41 7.62 -0.85
CA ASN A 40 0.66 8.36 0.15
C ASN A 40 1.14 7.97 1.54
N ALA A 41 1.34 8.95 2.42
CA ALA A 41 1.68 8.70 3.82
C ALA A 41 0.45 8.92 4.70
N TYR A 42 0.32 8.07 5.72
CA TYR A 42 -0.77 8.12 6.69
C TYR A 42 -0.19 8.10 8.09
N MET A 43 -0.73 8.93 8.96
CA MET A 43 -0.37 8.97 10.37
C MET A 43 -1.23 7.98 11.17
N ASN A 44 -0.69 7.47 12.27
CA ASN A 44 -1.43 6.65 13.22
C ASN A 44 -2.31 7.55 14.12
N ASP A 45 -3.25 8.24 13.50
CA ASP A 45 -4.33 8.99 14.14
C ASP A 45 -5.70 8.51 13.63
N GLU A 46 -6.78 9.03 14.18
CA GLU A 46 -8.14 8.64 13.81
C GLU A 46 -8.41 8.83 12.32
N SER A 47 -8.02 9.98 11.75
CA SER A 47 -8.24 10.28 10.33
C SER A 47 -7.43 9.38 9.41
N GLY A 48 -6.16 9.14 9.75
CA GLY A 48 -5.28 8.25 8.99
C GLY A 48 -5.77 6.80 8.99
N ARG A 49 -6.27 6.31 10.13
CA ARG A 49 -6.89 4.97 10.22
C ARG A 49 -8.15 4.86 9.35
N GLU A 50 -9.03 5.87 9.39
CA GLU A 50 -10.22 5.90 8.53
C GLU A 50 -9.88 5.95 7.04
N GLN A 51 -8.88 6.74 6.65
CA GLN A 51 -8.42 6.81 5.27
C GLN A 51 -7.83 5.48 4.81
N LEU A 52 -6.97 4.85 5.63
CA LEU A 52 -6.39 3.53 5.34
C LEU A 52 -7.46 2.46 5.15
N ARG A 53 -8.50 2.44 6.00
CA ARG A 53 -9.63 1.49 5.90
C ARG A 53 -10.39 1.62 4.57
N LYS A 54 -10.43 2.82 3.99
CA LYS A 54 -11.10 3.09 2.71
C LYS A 54 -10.27 2.69 1.50
N VAL A 55 -8.93 2.74 1.61
CA VAL A 55 -8.04 2.55 0.45
C VAL A 55 -7.33 1.20 0.42
N LEU A 56 -7.15 0.54 1.55
CA LEU A 56 -6.48 -0.77 1.63
C LEU A 56 -7.51 -1.91 1.70
N SER A 57 -7.12 -3.08 1.19
CA SER A 57 -7.84 -4.32 1.52
C SER A 57 -7.67 -4.67 3.00
N ASP A 58 -8.52 -5.56 3.51
CA ASP A 58 -8.43 -6.02 4.89
C ASP A 58 -7.06 -6.62 5.23
N GLU A 59 -6.42 -7.32 4.31
CA GLU A 59 -5.08 -7.90 4.51
C GLU A 59 -4.03 -6.83 4.82
N TYR A 60 -3.90 -5.82 3.96
CA TYR A 60 -2.94 -4.74 4.17
C TYR A 60 -3.33 -3.86 5.36
N PHE A 61 -4.63 -3.59 5.53
CA PHE A 61 -5.12 -2.80 6.67
C PHE A 61 -4.78 -3.47 8.00
N ASN A 62 -5.05 -4.77 8.13
CA ASN A 62 -4.76 -5.54 9.34
C ASN A 62 -3.25 -5.62 9.61
N ALA A 63 -2.41 -5.70 8.58
CA ALA A 63 -0.95 -5.65 8.73
C ALA A 63 -0.48 -4.31 9.33
N VAL A 64 -1.06 -3.19 8.90
CA VAL A 64 -0.77 -1.87 9.51
C VAL A 64 -1.27 -1.83 10.97
N MET A 65 -2.51 -2.25 11.22
CA MET A 65 -3.10 -2.22 12.58
C MET A 65 -2.31 -3.07 13.57
N ALA A 66 -1.77 -4.22 13.14
CA ALA A 66 -0.94 -5.08 13.97
C ALA A 66 0.32 -4.37 14.48
N VAL A 67 0.96 -3.54 13.64
CA VAL A 67 2.13 -2.72 14.07
C VAL A 67 1.69 -1.55 14.95
N TRP A 68 0.53 -0.97 14.66
CA TRP A 68 -0.04 0.15 15.42
C TRP A 68 -0.66 -0.25 16.77
N GLN A 69 -0.61 -1.55 17.11
CA GLN A 69 -1.10 -2.13 18.37
C GLN A 69 -2.60 -1.86 18.59
N CYS A 70 -3.40 -2.06 17.54
CA CYS A 70 -4.86 -1.90 17.53
C CYS A 70 -5.54 -3.23 17.28
#